data_AF-A0A4P6Q0C6-F1
#
_entry.id   AF-A0A4P6Q0C6-F1
#
_cell.length_a   1.000
_cell.length_b   1.000
_cell.length_c   1.000
_cell.angle_alpha   90.00
_cell.angle_beta   90.00
_cell.angle_gamma   90.00
#
_symmetry.space_group_name_H-M   'P 1'
#
loop_
_entity.id
_entity.type
_entity.pdbx_description
1 polymer ?
#
loop_
_entity_poly.entity_id
_entity_poly.type
_entity_poly.pdbx_seq_one_letter_code
_entity_poly.pdbx_strand_id
1 'polypeptide(L)'
;MPHRLPLFPLNSVLFPGAPLPLRVFEERYRRLVADVLEEPGHAAAGTFGVVGIELGHEVGDASAPQLAGVGCTAEIRSARRHSDGTYDLVVAGGSRFRLDTVQESDGDTPYLRAETTFLPDELGDGADEYAERVGRLFGVYCERLRGVGVSAEPPREFPSAPLPLSYAVAAAMVVDQSDKQGLLEADHAAQRLQLAAELLRRENRVLTSLPVLPPGRLLQPEVNLN
;
A
#
# COMPACT_ATOMS: atom_id res chain seq x y z
N MET A 1 14.57 -15.18 -12.39
CA MET A 1 14.31 -14.85 -13.81
C MET A 1 13.28 -13.73 -13.84
N PRO A 2 13.31 -12.83 -14.83
CA PRO A 2 12.33 -11.75 -14.89
C PRO A 2 10.93 -12.32 -15.17
N HIS A 3 9.94 -11.82 -14.44
CA HIS A 3 8.53 -12.16 -14.57
C HIS A 3 7.79 -11.03 -15.27
N ARG A 4 6.99 -11.35 -16.29
CA ARG A 4 6.13 -10.37 -16.94
C ARG A 4 4.85 -10.22 -16.15
N LEU A 5 4.63 -9.04 -15.59
CA LEU A 5 3.44 -8.74 -14.81
C LEU A 5 2.61 -7.65 -15.49
N PRO A 6 1.29 -7.82 -15.62
CA PRO A 6 0.40 -6.70 -15.87
C PRO A 6 0.42 -5.77 -14.66
N LEU A 7 0.41 -4.46 -14.88
CA LEU A 7 0.53 -3.45 -13.82
C LEU A 7 -0.79 -2.72 -13.60
N PHE A 8 -1.07 -2.46 -12.32
CA PHE A 8 -2.16 -1.65 -11.83
C PHE A 8 -1.56 -0.50 -10.98
N PRO A 9 -1.26 0.65 -11.60
CA PRO A 9 -0.80 1.84 -10.89
C PRO A 9 -1.84 2.38 -9.91
N LEU A 10 -1.42 2.71 -8.69
CA LEU A 10 -2.26 3.30 -7.65
C LEU A 10 -1.56 4.48 -6.95
N ASN A 11 -2.35 5.38 -6.36
CA ASN A 11 -1.86 6.42 -5.43
C ASN A 11 -1.70 5.87 -4.00
N SER A 12 -1.44 4.56 -3.86
CA SER A 12 -1.31 3.86 -2.59
C SER A 12 -0.34 2.70 -2.71
N VAL A 13 0.31 2.35 -1.61
CA VAL A 13 1.28 1.25 -1.56
C VAL A 13 0.60 -0.02 -1.01
N LEU A 14 0.69 -1.11 -1.76
CA LEU A 14 0.28 -2.44 -1.32
C LEU A 14 1.46 -3.15 -0.64
N PHE A 15 1.20 -3.82 0.48
CA PHE A 15 2.20 -4.61 1.20
C PHE A 15 1.85 -6.10 1.15
N PRO A 16 2.86 -6.99 1.15
CA PRO A 16 2.67 -8.42 1.35
C PRO A 16 1.73 -8.74 2.52
N GLY A 17 0.77 -9.64 2.28
CA GLY A 17 -0.25 -10.06 3.23
C GLY A 17 -1.40 -9.06 3.46
N ALA A 18 -1.27 -7.80 3.04
CA ALA A 18 -2.30 -6.80 3.25
C ALA A 18 -3.49 -7.00 2.27
N PRO A 19 -4.74 -6.96 2.75
CA PRO A 19 -5.90 -6.98 1.87
C PRO A 19 -6.10 -5.61 1.21
N LEU A 20 -6.53 -5.62 -0.05
CA LEU A 20 -6.88 -4.41 -0.78
C LEU A 20 -8.20 -4.62 -1.54
N PRO A 21 -9.32 -4.02 -1.08
CA PRO A 21 -10.54 -3.99 -1.85
C PRO A 21 -10.40 -2.99 -3.01
N LEU A 22 -10.79 -3.39 -4.22
CA LEU A 22 -10.71 -2.56 -5.42
C LEU A 22 -12.04 -2.56 -6.18
N ARG A 23 -12.49 -1.37 -6.56
CA ARG A 23 -13.55 -1.16 -7.56
C ARG A 23 -12.90 -0.84 -8.89
N VAL A 24 -13.01 -1.75 -9.86
CA VAL A 24 -12.41 -1.59 -11.19
C VAL A 24 -13.48 -1.17 -12.19
N PHE A 25 -13.42 0.09 -12.61
CA PHE A 25 -14.39 0.67 -13.54
C PHE A 25 -13.77 1.04 -14.90
N GLU A 26 -12.49 1.41 -14.93
CA GLU A 26 -11.79 1.76 -16.18
C GLU A 26 -11.68 0.55 -17.11
N GLU A 27 -11.95 0.77 -18.39
CA GLU A 27 -11.98 -0.29 -19.42
C GLU A 27 -10.65 -1.05 -19.51
N ARG A 28 -9.52 -0.34 -19.49
CA ARG A 28 -8.19 -0.95 -19.50
C ARG A 28 -7.96 -1.93 -18.36
N TYR A 29 -8.42 -1.60 -17.16
CA TYR A 29 -8.22 -2.45 -15.99
C TYR A 29 -9.28 -3.54 -15.90
N ARG A 30 -10.48 -3.33 -16.45
CA ARG A 30 -11.44 -4.41 -16.67
C ARG A 30 -10.86 -5.47 -17.60
N ARG A 31 -10.15 -5.05 -18.65
CA ARG A 31 -9.44 -5.96 -19.56
C ARG A 31 -8.32 -6.70 -18.84
N LEU A 32 -7.48 -5.99 -18.07
CA LEU A 32 -6.46 -6.60 -17.21
C LEU A 32 -7.03 -7.71 -16.33
N VAL A 33 -8.12 -7.42 -15.61
CA VAL A 33 -8.75 -8.38 -14.69
C VAL A 33 -9.31 -9.58 -15.45
N ALA A 34 -9.91 -9.37 -16.62
CA ALA A 34 -10.39 -10.46 -17.47
C ALA A 34 -9.21 -11.34 -17.92
N ASP A 35 -8.13 -10.76 -18.44
CA ASP A 35 -6.95 -11.49 -18.93
C ASP A 35 -6.29 -12.30 -17.80
N VAL A 36 -6.16 -11.72 -16.61
CA VAL A 36 -5.59 -12.40 -15.43
C VAL A 36 -6.45 -13.55 -14.92
N LEU A 37 -7.78 -13.49 -15.09
CA LEU A 37 -8.72 -14.54 -14.68
C LEU A 37 -8.92 -15.62 -15.75
N GLU A 38 -8.82 -15.27 -17.04
CA GLU A 38 -9.11 -16.15 -18.18
C GLU A 38 -7.93 -17.01 -18.63
N GLU A 39 -6.70 -16.75 -18.18
CA GLU A 39 -5.50 -17.54 -18.52
C GLU A 39 -5.02 -18.51 -17.42
N PRO A 40 -5.73 -19.61 -17.13
CA PRO A 40 -5.21 -20.66 -16.26
C PRO A 40 -4.04 -21.36 -16.96
N GLY A 41 -2.82 -21.11 -16.47
CA GLY A 41 -1.58 -21.68 -17.02
C GLY A 41 -0.48 -20.65 -17.31
N HIS A 42 -0.79 -19.36 -17.29
CA HIS A 42 0.22 -18.31 -17.30
C HIS A 42 0.89 -18.20 -15.93
N ALA A 43 2.16 -17.80 -15.90
CA ALA A 43 2.93 -17.62 -14.65
C ALA A 43 2.30 -16.58 -13.67
N ALA A 44 1.32 -15.81 -14.13
CA ALA A 44 0.60 -14.79 -13.36
C ALA A 44 -0.91 -15.09 -13.21
N ALA A 45 -1.37 -16.34 -13.38
CA ALA A 45 -2.78 -16.68 -13.24
C ALA A 45 -3.36 -16.19 -11.89
N GLY A 46 -4.35 -15.30 -11.94
CA GLY A 46 -4.94 -14.69 -10.75
C GLY A 46 -4.11 -13.58 -10.08
N THR A 47 -3.00 -13.13 -10.67
CA THR A 47 -2.08 -12.14 -10.08
C THR A 47 -1.74 -11.01 -11.05
N PHE A 48 -1.66 -9.79 -10.53
CA PHE A 48 -1.12 -8.62 -11.22
C PHE A 48 -0.18 -7.83 -10.30
N GLY A 49 0.62 -6.91 -10.83
CA GLY A 49 1.49 -6.04 -10.03
C GLY A 49 0.79 -4.74 -9.65
N VAL A 50 0.77 -4.40 -8.36
CA VAL A 50 0.40 -3.05 -7.89
C VAL A 50 1.66 -2.23 -7.71
N VAL A 51 1.69 -1.05 -8.31
CA VAL A 51 2.82 -0.12 -8.26
C VAL A 51 2.34 1.27 -7.84
N GLY A 52 3.11 1.93 -6.98
CA GLY A 52 2.83 3.30 -6.58
C GLY A 52 3.08 4.28 -7.72
N ILE A 53 2.27 5.34 -7.81
CA ILE A 53 2.53 6.49 -8.68
C ILE A 53 3.32 7.53 -7.87
N GLU A 54 4.49 7.91 -8.34
CA GLU A 54 5.29 9.01 -7.80
C GLU A 54 4.77 10.34 -8.34
N LEU A 55 4.32 11.22 -7.45
CA LEU A 55 3.91 12.59 -7.81
C LEU A 55 5.16 13.48 -7.83
N GLY A 56 5.76 13.66 -9.01
CA GLY A 56 6.85 14.61 -9.27
C GLY A 56 6.39 15.79 -10.13
N HIS A 57 6.96 16.99 -9.90
CA HIS A 57 6.76 18.15 -10.77
C HIS A 57 7.30 17.84 -12.17
N GLU A 58 6.40 17.78 -13.15
CA GLU A 58 6.70 17.59 -14.57
C GLU A 58 7.67 18.67 -15.08
N VAL A 59 8.90 18.27 -15.41
CA VAL A 59 9.74 18.98 -16.38
C VAL A 59 10.09 17.98 -17.47
N GLY A 60 9.19 17.83 -18.44
CA GLY A 60 9.38 16.97 -19.60
C GLY A 60 8.05 16.60 -20.26
N ASP A 61 8.05 16.58 -21.59
CA ASP A 61 6.92 16.43 -22.52
C ASP A 61 6.27 15.03 -22.54
N ALA A 62 6.14 14.38 -21.38
CA ALA A 62 5.58 13.03 -21.26
C ALA A 62 4.53 12.98 -20.15
N SER A 63 3.26 12.98 -20.56
CA SER A 63 2.06 12.92 -19.71
C SER A 63 1.86 11.56 -19.00
N ALA A 64 2.93 10.79 -18.80
CA ALA A 64 2.88 9.47 -18.17
C ALA A 64 3.31 9.58 -16.70
N PRO A 65 2.50 9.06 -15.75
CA PRO A 65 2.86 9.09 -14.34
C PRO A 65 4.16 8.31 -14.09
N GLN A 66 5.07 8.89 -13.31
CA GLN A 66 6.28 8.20 -12.88
C GLN A 66 5.87 7.07 -11.92
N LEU A 67 6.30 5.84 -12.22
CA LEU A 67 6.02 4.67 -11.37
C LEU A 67 7.15 4.45 -10.38
N ALA A 68 6.80 4.05 -9.16
CA ALA A 68 7.78 3.66 -8.16
C ALA A 68 8.55 2.41 -8.59
N GLY A 69 9.84 2.36 -8.26
CA GLY A 69 10.74 1.29 -8.69
C GLY A 69 10.43 -0.09 -8.10
N VAL A 70 9.70 -0.14 -6.97
CA VAL A 70 9.27 -1.38 -6.31
C VAL A 70 7.76 -1.39 -6.13
N GLY A 71 7.15 -2.53 -6.47
CA GLY A 71 5.73 -2.83 -6.28
C GLY A 71 5.49 -4.10 -5.47
N CYS A 72 4.22 -4.45 -5.32
CA CYS A 72 3.78 -5.69 -4.68
C CYS A 72 2.78 -6.39 -5.59
N THR A 73 2.92 -7.70 -5.75
CA THR A 73 1.92 -8.51 -6.46
C THR A 73 0.60 -8.48 -5.70
N ALA A 74 -0.49 -8.51 -6.43
CA ALA A 74 -1.85 -8.56 -5.93
C ALA A 74 -2.49 -9.86 -6.41
N GLU A 75 -2.68 -10.80 -5.49
CA GLU A 75 -3.36 -12.06 -5.74
C GLU A 75 -4.87 -11.86 -5.55
N ILE A 76 -5.66 -12.16 -6.58
CA ILE A 76 -7.11 -12.06 -6.54
C ILE A 76 -7.66 -13.14 -5.60
N ARG A 77 -8.22 -12.74 -4.47
CA ARG A 77 -8.88 -13.63 -3.50
C ARG A 77 -10.37 -13.80 -3.82
N SER A 78 -11.01 -12.75 -4.32
CA SER A 78 -12.37 -12.83 -4.85
C SER A 78 -12.59 -11.78 -5.94
N ALA A 79 -13.42 -12.11 -6.92
CA ALA A 79 -13.82 -11.22 -7.99
C ALA A 79 -15.33 -11.32 -8.22
N ARG A 80 -16.01 -10.19 -8.20
CA ARG A 80 -17.43 -10.07 -8.56
C ARG A 80 -17.55 -9.14 -9.76
N ARG A 81 -17.94 -9.71 -10.90
CA ARG A 81 -18.30 -8.95 -12.10
C ARG A 81 -19.74 -8.46 -11.98
N HIS A 82 -19.96 -7.19 -12.29
CA HIS A 82 -21.27 -6.55 -12.32
C HIS A 82 -21.86 -6.59 -13.72
N SER A 83 -23.17 -6.32 -13.84
CA SER A 83 -23.88 -6.31 -15.13
C SER A 83 -23.42 -5.19 -16.08
N ASP A 84 -22.90 -4.09 -15.53
CA ASP A 84 -22.25 -3.01 -16.30
C ASP A 84 -20.81 -3.37 -16.73
N GLY A 85 -20.32 -4.54 -16.31
CA GLY A 85 -19.01 -5.10 -16.58
C GLY A 85 -17.88 -4.56 -15.71
N THR A 86 -18.18 -3.71 -14.72
CA THR A 86 -17.21 -3.35 -13.67
C THR A 86 -16.93 -4.54 -12.75
N TYR A 87 -15.83 -4.48 -11.99
CA TYR A 87 -15.48 -5.51 -11.01
C TYR A 87 -15.37 -4.93 -9.60
N ASP A 88 -15.85 -5.69 -8.61
CA ASP A 88 -15.35 -5.58 -7.24
C ASP A 88 -14.37 -6.72 -6.99
N LEU A 89 -13.17 -6.38 -6.56
CA LEU A 89 -12.13 -7.33 -6.20
C LEU A 89 -11.80 -7.22 -4.72
N VAL A 90 -11.43 -8.36 -4.14
CA VAL A 90 -10.59 -8.39 -2.94
C VAL A 90 -9.30 -9.06 -3.35
N VAL A 91 -8.19 -8.31 -3.27
CA VAL A 91 -6.85 -8.86 -3.50
C VAL A 91 -6.08 -8.92 -2.19
N ALA A 92 -5.06 -9.77 -2.14
CA ALA A 92 -4.08 -9.79 -1.07
C ALA A 92 -2.69 -9.53 -1.65
N GLY A 93 -1.88 -8.73 -0.96
CA GLY A 93 -0.48 -8.56 -1.33
C GLY A 93 0.27 -9.89 -1.28
N GLY A 94 0.98 -10.21 -2.36
CA GLY A 94 1.88 -11.36 -2.47
C GLY A 94 3.32 -10.92 -2.24
N SER A 95 4.21 -11.26 -3.16
CA SER A 95 5.64 -10.89 -3.12
C SER A 95 5.90 -9.47 -3.63
N ARG A 96 6.97 -8.86 -3.09
CA ARG A 96 7.54 -7.62 -3.63
C ARG A 96 8.29 -7.89 -4.93
N PHE A 97 8.29 -6.92 -5.83
CA PHE A 97 9.07 -6.97 -7.07
C PHE A 97 9.67 -5.62 -7.39
N ARG A 98 10.81 -5.63 -8.07
CA ARG A 98 11.39 -4.46 -8.72
C ARG A 98 10.91 -4.39 -10.17
N LEU A 99 10.60 -3.19 -10.64
CA LEU A 99 10.39 -2.90 -12.06
C LEU A 99 11.75 -2.85 -12.77
N ASP A 100 11.96 -3.74 -13.74
CA ASP A 100 13.18 -3.75 -14.53
C ASP A 100 12.97 -3.00 -15.86
N THR A 101 11.84 -3.23 -16.54
CA THR A 101 11.50 -2.52 -17.78
C THR A 101 9.99 -2.45 -17.96
N VAL A 102 9.45 -1.24 -18.09
CA VAL A 102 8.02 -1.00 -18.36
C VAL A 102 7.76 -1.01 -19.87
N GLN A 103 6.73 -1.75 -20.27
CA GLN A 103 6.23 -1.82 -21.63
C GLN A 103 4.99 -0.95 -21.73
N GLU A 104 4.95 -0.06 -22.73
CA GLU A 104 3.78 0.75 -23.02
C GLU A 104 2.58 -0.14 -23.40
N SER A 105 1.37 0.36 -23.15
CA SER A 105 0.15 -0.28 -23.61
C SER A 105 0.09 -0.29 -25.13
N ASP A 106 -0.40 -1.40 -25.70
CA ASP A 106 -0.65 -1.56 -27.13
C ASP A 106 -2.15 -1.80 -27.39
N GLY A 107 -2.53 -1.99 -28.66
CA GLY A 107 -3.93 -2.20 -29.03
C GLY A 107 -4.55 -3.49 -28.49
N ASP A 108 -3.73 -4.50 -28.20
CA ASP A 108 -4.19 -5.80 -27.68
C ASP A 108 -4.22 -5.81 -26.14
N THR A 109 -3.34 -5.04 -25.50
CA THR A 109 -3.24 -4.91 -24.04
C THR A 109 -3.28 -3.44 -23.62
N PRO A 110 -4.48 -2.90 -23.31
CA PRO A 110 -4.68 -1.47 -23.01
C PRO A 110 -4.16 -1.04 -21.63
N TYR A 111 -3.34 -1.86 -20.97
CA TYR A 111 -2.77 -1.65 -19.64
C TYR A 111 -1.25 -1.85 -19.66
N LEU A 112 -0.55 -1.24 -18.71
CA LEU A 112 0.90 -1.34 -18.61
C LEU A 112 1.33 -2.76 -18.24
N ARG A 113 2.48 -3.19 -18.77
CA ARG A 113 3.16 -4.43 -18.38
C ARG A 113 4.59 -4.12 -18.00
N ALA A 114 5.22 -4.95 -17.19
CA ALA A 114 6.65 -4.83 -16.95
C ALA A 114 7.34 -6.18 -16.82
N GLU A 115 8.61 -6.20 -17.22
CA GLU A 115 9.55 -7.21 -16.76
C GLU A 115 9.96 -6.85 -15.33
N THR A 116 9.91 -7.83 -14.45
CA THR A 116 10.06 -7.63 -13.00
C THR A 116 10.93 -8.68 -12.35
N THR A 117 11.65 -8.29 -11.31
CA THR A 117 12.45 -9.22 -10.51
C THR A 117 11.90 -9.26 -9.09
N PHE A 118 11.47 -10.45 -8.63
CA PHE A 118 11.01 -10.62 -7.26
C PHE A 118 12.14 -10.36 -6.27
N LEU A 119 11.80 -9.63 -5.21
CA LEU A 119 12.71 -9.31 -4.12
C LEU A 119 12.59 -10.39 -3.03
N PRO A 120 13.71 -10.90 -2.48
CA PRO A 120 13.66 -11.84 -1.38
C PRO A 120 13.17 -11.16 -0.10
N ASP A 121 12.51 -11.94 0.75
CA ASP A 121 12.10 -11.50 2.08
C ASP A 121 13.07 -12.03 3.13
N GLU A 122 14.16 -11.30 3.28
CA GLU A 122 15.19 -11.58 4.27
C GLU A 122 14.84 -10.91 5.62
N LEU A 123 15.29 -11.51 6.73
CA LEU A 123 15.11 -10.93 8.05
C LEU A 123 16.08 -9.77 8.29
N GLY A 124 17.37 -10.00 8.04
CA GLY A 124 18.47 -9.13 8.44
C GLY A 124 18.77 -9.18 9.94
N ASP A 125 19.90 -8.63 10.33
CA ASP A 125 20.43 -8.74 11.70
C ASP A 125 19.56 -7.97 12.71
N GLY A 126 19.32 -8.60 13.87
CA GLY A 126 18.56 -8.01 14.97
C GLY A 126 17.06 -7.85 14.70
N ALA A 127 16.51 -8.51 13.67
CA ALA A 127 15.10 -8.41 13.29
C ALA A 127 14.13 -8.65 14.47
N ASP A 128 14.43 -9.62 15.34
CA ASP A 128 13.62 -9.92 16.53
C ASP A 128 13.58 -8.76 17.53
N GLU A 129 14.73 -8.16 17.83
CA GLU A 129 14.80 -7.01 18.76
C GLU A 129 14.05 -5.78 18.19
N TYR A 130 14.20 -5.53 16.89
CA TYR A 130 13.43 -4.49 16.22
C TYR A 130 11.95 -4.78 16.21
N ALA A 131 11.55 -6.04 16.00
CA ALA A 131 10.16 -6.46 16.00
C ALA A 131 9.50 -6.20 17.35
N GLU A 132 10.13 -6.62 18.45
CA GLU A 132 9.62 -6.35 19.79
C GLU A 132 9.47 -4.85 20.06
N ARG A 133 10.48 -4.05 19.67
CA ARG A 133 10.47 -2.59 19.86
C ARG A 133 9.36 -1.93 19.05
N VAL A 134 9.20 -2.31 17.79
CA VAL A 134 8.17 -1.79 16.89
C VAL A 134 6.79 -2.19 17.38
N GLY A 135 6.59 -3.44 17.81
CA GLY A 135 5.31 -3.89 18.37
C GLY A 135 4.84 -3.00 19.54
N ARG A 136 5.75 -2.64 20.45
CA ARG A 136 5.44 -1.70 21.55
C ARG A 136 5.10 -0.30 21.05
N LEU A 137 5.90 0.26 20.13
CA LEU A 137 5.65 1.59 19.56
C LEU A 137 4.33 1.67 18.79
N PHE A 138 4.00 0.59 18.08
CA PHE A 138 2.77 0.47 17.30
C PHE A 138 1.54 0.33 18.20
N GLY A 139 1.64 -0.39 19.32
CA GLY A 139 0.59 -0.43 20.34
C GLY A 139 0.23 0.98 20.85
N VAL A 140 1.24 1.77 21.23
CA VAL A 140 1.05 3.17 21.66
C VAL A 140 0.44 4.02 20.54
N TYR A 141 0.85 3.82 19.29
CA TYR A 141 0.28 4.52 18.14
C TYR A 141 -1.20 4.21 17.95
N CYS A 142 -1.60 2.94 18.02
CA CYS A 142 -3.00 2.52 17.92
C CYS A 142 -3.84 3.12 19.06
N GLU A 143 -3.35 3.07 20.30
CA GLU A 143 -4.04 3.69 21.45
C GLU A 143 -4.27 5.19 21.23
N ARG A 144 -3.29 5.91 20.69
CA ARG A 144 -3.40 7.34 20.41
C ARG A 144 -4.35 7.65 19.27
N LEU A 145 -4.34 6.87 18.19
CA LEU A 145 -5.30 7.01 17.10
C LEU A 145 -6.74 6.82 17.60
N ARG A 146 -6.98 5.82 18.46
CA ARG A 146 -8.28 5.63 19.10
C ARG A 146 -8.68 6.84 19.95
N GLY A 147 -7.73 7.43 20.68
CA GLY A 147 -7.95 8.63 21.48
C GLY A 147 -8.42 9.85 20.65
N VAL A 148 -8.09 9.92 19.37
CA VAL A 148 -8.54 10.97 18.44
C VAL A 148 -9.70 10.55 17.53
N GLY A 149 -10.36 9.42 17.82
CA GLY A 149 -11.51 8.92 17.06
C GLY A 149 -11.17 8.23 15.74
N VAL A 150 -9.89 7.96 15.47
CA VAL A 150 -9.46 7.18 14.31
C VAL A 150 -9.42 5.71 14.69
N SER A 151 -10.26 4.91 14.05
CA SER A 151 -10.29 3.46 14.26
C SER A 151 -9.12 2.80 13.52
N ALA A 152 -7.96 2.72 14.17
CA ALA A 152 -6.87 1.84 13.79
C ALA A 152 -6.83 0.66 14.74
N GLU A 153 -7.73 -0.31 14.55
CA GLU A 153 -7.59 -1.58 15.25
C GLU A 153 -6.61 -2.45 14.46
N PRO A 154 -5.48 -2.89 15.05
CA PRO A 154 -4.78 -4.02 14.48
C PRO A 154 -5.73 -5.23 14.43
N PRO A 155 -5.63 -6.09 13.41
CA PRO A 155 -6.31 -7.38 13.41
C PRO A 155 -6.18 -8.10 14.76
N ARG A 156 -7.23 -8.84 15.16
CA ARG A 156 -7.22 -9.64 16.41
C ARG A 156 -5.98 -10.55 16.52
N GLU A 157 -5.46 -10.99 15.38
CA GLU A 157 -4.20 -11.73 15.26
C GLU A 157 -3.18 -10.84 14.55
N PHE A 158 -2.52 -9.97 15.31
CA PHE A 158 -1.39 -9.21 14.80
C PHE A 158 -0.12 -10.09 14.88
N PRO A 159 0.64 -10.24 13.78
CA PRO A 159 1.80 -11.10 13.77
C PRO A 159 2.89 -10.57 14.71
N SER A 160 3.59 -11.46 15.41
CA SER A 160 4.74 -11.12 16.26
C SER A 160 6.09 -11.42 15.61
N ALA A 161 6.12 -12.37 14.66
CA ALA A 161 7.35 -12.70 13.94
C ALA A 161 7.83 -11.50 13.09
N PRO A 162 9.16 -11.26 12.98
CA PRO A 162 9.66 -9.97 12.47
C PRO A 162 9.22 -9.63 11.06
N LEU A 163 9.29 -10.60 10.14
CA LEU A 163 8.92 -10.38 8.74
C LEU A 163 7.44 -10.01 8.57
N PRO A 164 6.45 -10.84 8.99
CA PRO A 164 5.05 -10.47 8.85
C PRO A 164 4.66 -9.25 9.72
N LEU A 165 5.27 -9.05 10.89
CA LEU A 165 5.08 -7.83 11.68
C LEU A 165 5.50 -6.58 10.90
N SER A 166 6.64 -6.62 10.23
CA SER A 166 7.17 -5.46 9.49
C SER A 166 6.21 -4.98 8.40
N TYR A 167 5.54 -5.91 7.69
CA TYR A 167 4.55 -5.58 6.68
C TYR A 167 3.21 -5.16 7.28
N ALA A 168 2.74 -5.86 8.31
CA ALA A 168 1.48 -5.54 8.97
C ALA A 168 1.51 -4.12 9.56
N VAL A 169 2.61 -3.74 10.20
CA VAL A 169 2.82 -2.38 10.72
C VAL A 169 2.85 -1.37 9.58
N ALA A 170 3.66 -1.61 8.54
CA ALA A 170 3.78 -0.69 7.40
C ALA A 170 2.43 -0.46 6.69
N ALA A 171 1.63 -1.51 6.53
CA ALA A 171 0.29 -1.41 5.95
C ALA A 171 -0.66 -0.58 6.82
N ALA A 172 -0.64 -0.80 8.14
CA ALA A 172 -1.57 -0.19 9.10
C ALA A 172 -1.24 1.26 9.48
N MET A 173 0.02 1.70 9.31
CA MET A 173 0.39 3.09 9.58
C MET A 173 -0.33 4.07 8.65
N VAL A 174 -0.82 5.17 9.22
CA VAL A 174 -1.39 6.31 8.49
C VAL A 174 -0.28 7.35 8.33
N VAL A 175 0.53 7.16 7.30
CA VAL A 175 1.62 8.06 6.88
C VAL A 175 1.48 8.35 5.39
N ASP A 176 2.24 9.31 4.88
CA ASP A 176 2.19 9.66 3.47
C ASP A 176 2.72 8.54 2.56
N GLN A 177 2.44 8.66 1.26
CA GLN A 177 2.80 7.64 0.28
C GLN A 177 4.32 7.46 0.16
N SER A 178 5.10 8.53 0.32
CA SER A 178 6.56 8.48 0.24
C SER A 178 7.13 7.64 1.39
N ASP A 179 6.65 7.87 2.61
CA ASP A 179 7.02 7.07 3.78
C ASP A 179 6.62 5.59 3.61
N LYS A 180 5.41 5.33 3.08
CA LYS A 180 4.99 3.94 2.77
C LYS A 180 5.85 3.29 1.70
N GLN A 181 6.23 4.03 0.66
CA GLN A 181 7.06 3.52 -0.41
C GLN A 181 8.44 3.13 0.11
N GLY A 182 9.06 3.98 0.96
CA GLY A 182 10.32 3.65 1.62
C GLY A 182 10.25 2.39 2.48
N LEU A 183 9.11 2.12 3.15
CA LEU A 183 8.91 0.87 3.90
C LEU A 183 8.81 -0.37 2.98
N LEU A 184 8.17 -0.23 1.81
CA LEU A 184 8.07 -1.33 0.84
C LEU A 184 9.44 -1.65 0.21
N GLU A 185 10.24 -0.62 -0.03
CA GLU A 185 11.55 -0.68 -0.68
C GLU A 185 12.67 -1.20 0.22
N ALA A 186 12.50 -1.18 1.56
CA ALA A 186 13.48 -1.70 2.50
C ALA A 186 13.93 -3.13 2.15
N ASP A 187 15.24 -3.36 2.07
CA ASP A 187 15.85 -4.59 1.54
C ASP A 187 15.39 -5.82 2.34
N HIS A 188 15.37 -5.70 3.67
CA HIS A 188 15.02 -6.77 4.60
C HIS A 188 14.14 -6.28 5.77
N ALA A 189 13.59 -7.22 6.55
CA ALA A 189 12.63 -6.93 7.61
C ALA A 189 13.21 -6.01 8.71
N ALA A 190 14.44 -6.22 9.15
CA ALA A 190 15.07 -5.40 10.19
C ALA A 190 15.18 -3.92 9.77
N GLN A 191 15.58 -3.63 8.52
CA GLN A 191 15.61 -2.27 7.99
C GLN A 191 14.20 -1.67 7.93
N ARG A 192 13.22 -2.43 7.46
CA ARG A 192 11.82 -1.99 7.44
C ARG A 192 11.30 -1.65 8.84
N LEU A 193 11.63 -2.47 9.83
CA LEU A 193 11.27 -2.27 11.23
C LEU A 193 11.98 -1.04 11.83
N GLN A 194 13.24 -0.79 11.47
CA GLN A 194 13.96 0.43 11.88
C GLN A 194 13.26 1.69 11.35
N LEU A 195 12.98 1.72 10.04
CA LEU A 195 12.25 2.82 9.39
C LEU A 195 10.86 3.02 10.01
N ALA A 196 10.11 1.92 10.21
CA ALA A 196 8.81 1.96 10.88
C ALA A 196 8.93 2.51 12.31
N ALA A 197 9.97 2.16 13.05
CA ALA A 197 10.18 2.67 14.40
C ALA A 197 10.45 4.19 14.42
N GLU A 198 11.14 4.74 13.42
CA GLU A 198 11.37 6.17 13.29
C GLU A 198 10.08 6.92 12.98
N LEU A 199 9.32 6.43 11.99
CA LEU A 199 8.02 6.97 11.62
C LEU A 199 7.02 6.89 12.79
N LEU A 200 6.94 5.76 13.48
CA LEU A 200 6.08 5.60 14.65
C LEU A 200 6.44 6.58 15.77
N ARG A 201 7.74 6.89 16.00
CA ARG A 201 8.13 7.90 16.99
C ARG A 201 7.70 9.30 16.57
N ARG A 202 7.87 9.64 15.28
CA ARG A 202 7.39 10.91 14.71
C ARG A 202 5.88 11.04 14.89
N GLU A 203 5.11 10.07 14.43
CA GLU A 203 3.65 10.11 14.48
C GLU A 203 3.12 10.13 15.92
N ASN A 204 3.72 9.32 16.80
CA ASN A 204 3.38 9.35 18.21
C ASN A 204 3.60 10.76 18.81
N ARG A 205 4.70 11.45 18.50
CA ARG A 205 4.94 12.83 18.97
C ARG A 205 3.89 13.81 18.45
N VAL A 206 3.52 13.70 17.18
CA VAL A 206 2.47 14.54 16.57
C VAL A 206 1.12 14.32 17.27
N LEU A 207 0.72 13.05 17.46
CA LEU A 207 -0.53 12.71 18.14
C LEU A 207 -0.58 13.19 19.60
N THR A 208 0.57 13.27 20.29
CA THR A 208 0.63 13.89 21.64
C THR A 208 0.54 15.41 21.64
N SER A 209 0.79 16.09 20.53
CA SER A 209 0.66 17.54 20.41
C SER A 209 -0.74 18.00 19.99
N LEU A 210 -1.59 17.08 19.53
CA LEU A 210 -2.97 17.37 19.14
C LEU A 210 -3.99 17.63 20.29
N PRO A 211 -3.76 17.33 21.59
CA PRO A 211 -4.75 17.60 22.63
C PRO A 211 -4.65 19.05 23.17
N VAL A 212 -4.59 20.06 22.29
CA VAL A 212 -4.64 21.48 22.70
C VAL A 212 -5.51 22.36 21.80
N LEU A 213 -6.62 21.82 21.31
CA LEU A 213 -7.75 22.67 20.92
C LEU A 213 -8.81 22.55 22.03
N PRO A 214 -9.00 23.57 22.88
CA PRO A 214 -10.19 23.60 23.71
C PRO A 214 -11.42 23.56 22.79
N PRO A 215 -12.55 22.98 23.22
CA PRO A 215 -13.83 23.12 22.55
C PRO A 215 -14.28 24.59 22.64
N GLY A 216 -13.65 25.45 21.86
CA GLY A 216 -13.88 26.88 21.78
C GLY A 216 -14.88 27.17 20.68
N ARG A 217 -16.16 27.25 21.06
CA ARG A 217 -17.24 28.01 20.39
C ARG A 217 -17.17 28.06 18.85
N LEU A 218 -17.60 26.98 18.22
CA LEU A 218 -18.35 27.12 16.97
C LEU A 218 -19.82 26.98 17.34
N LEU A 219 -20.65 27.91 16.85
CA LEU A 219 -22.09 28.08 17.12
C LEU A 219 -22.44 28.96 18.35
N GLN A 220 -22.28 30.28 18.17
CA GLN A 220 -23.35 31.19 18.60
C GLN A 220 -23.96 31.81 17.34
N PRO A 221 -25.24 31.55 17.03
CA PRO A 221 -25.98 32.36 16.10
C PRO A 221 -26.56 33.52 16.91
N GLU A 222 -26.08 34.74 16.68
CA GLU A 222 -26.87 35.97 16.88
C GLU A 222 -26.05 37.18 16.47
N VAL A 223 -26.30 37.66 15.25
CA VAL A 223 -26.24 39.10 14.97
C VAL A 223 -27.49 39.43 14.15
N ASN A 224 -28.54 39.79 14.87
CA ASN A 224 -29.57 40.70 14.36
C ASN A 224 -28.97 42.10 14.33
N LEU A 225 -28.92 42.75 13.17
CA LEU A 225 -28.85 44.20 13.08
C LEU A 225 -29.62 44.68 11.84
N ASN A 226 -30.81 45.22 12.13
CA ASN A 226 -31.60 46.26 11.46
C ASN A 226 -31.73 46.28 9.94
#